data_AF-A0AAU9NVP0-F1
#
_entry.id   AF-A0AAU9NVP0-F1
#
_cell.length_a   1.000
_cell.length_b   1.000
_cell.length_c   1.000
_cell.angle_alpha   90.00
_cell.angle_beta   90.00
_cell.angle_gamma   90.00
#
_symmetry.space_group_name_H-M   'P 1'
#
loop_
_entity.id
_entity.type
_entity.pdbx_description
1 polymer ?
#
loop_
_entity_poly.entity_id
_entity_poly.type
_entity_poly.pdbx_seq_one_letter_code
_entity_poly.pdbx_strand_id
1 'polypeptide(L)'
;MKQHIAHVKGNVAPCQKSTKDDQLRCRDAINEGKLKKKGKQAHDEALRSEVRFDTNENISIDTDEIENTFGSLREPYVIGPMDNFASTLNPEESLKSGKGKKVYINNAIRKERISTVKSFIGRWAYECAIPFHAFEKDSFKMMVEVIGQYGTGLPTPTRYELSNTI
;
A
#
# COMPACT_ATOMS: atom_id res chain seq x y z
N MET A 1 -8.97 -22.38 -13.97
CA MET A 1 -8.62 -23.41 -14.99
C MET A 1 -7.21 -23.97 -14.83
N LYS A 2 -6.14 -23.15 -14.78
CA LYS A 2 -4.74 -23.66 -14.66
C LYS A 2 -4.50 -24.58 -13.46
N GLN A 3 -5.13 -24.32 -12.30
CA GLN A 3 -4.99 -25.17 -11.09
C GLN A 3 -5.62 -26.57 -11.24
N HIS A 4 -6.72 -26.68 -12.00
CA HIS A 4 -7.38 -27.96 -12.30
C HIS A 4 -6.49 -28.86 -13.17
N ILE A 5 -5.85 -28.27 -14.19
CA ILE A 5 -4.95 -28.99 -15.11
C ILE A 5 -3.61 -29.32 -14.42
N ALA A 6 -3.07 -28.40 -13.62
CA ALA A 6 -1.79 -28.59 -12.93
C ALA A 6 -1.83 -29.53 -11.70
N HIS A 7 -3.00 -30.09 -11.36
CA HIS A 7 -3.20 -30.90 -10.15
C HIS A 7 -2.73 -30.22 -8.86
N VAL A 8 -2.80 -28.89 -8.82
CA VAL A 8 -2.45 -28.11 -7.62
C VAL A 8 -3.62 -28.19 -6.65
N LYS A 9 -3.40 -28.81 -5.48
CA LYS A 9 -4.41 -28.90 -4.41
C LYS A 9 -4.89 -27.49 -4.03
N GLY A 10 -6.21 -27.30 -3.98
CA GLY A 10 -6.84 -26.01 -3.73
C GLY A 10 -8.35 -26.07 -3.94
N ASN A 11 -8.93 -24.99 -4.47
CA ASN A 11 -10.38 -24.82 -4.58
C ASN A 11 -11.05 -25.62 -5.72
N VAL A 12 -10.29 -26.36 -6.53
CA VAL A 12 -10.81 -27.09 -7.70
C VAL A 12 -10.26 -28.52 -7.73
N ALA A 13 -11.11 -29.47 -8.10
CA ALA A 13 -10.71 -30.86 -8.30
C ALA A 13 -9.68 -30.98 -9.45
N PRO A 14 -8.81 -32.00 -9.48
CA PRO A 14 -7.84 -32.20 -10.55
C PRO A 14 -8.46 -32.77 -11.83
N CYS A 15 -7.84 -32.49 -12.99
CA CYS A 15 -8.27 -33.00 -14.28
C CYS A 15 -7.83 -34.45 -14.50
N GLN A 16 -8.77 -35.37 -14.69
CA GLN A 16 -8.43 -36.77 -14.98
C GLN A 16 -7.90 -36.98 -16.42
N LYS A 17 -8.09 -36.01 -17.32
CA LYS A 17 -7.70 -36.10 -18.74
C LYS A 17 -6.38 -35.38 -19.08
N SER A 18 -5.79 -34.63 -18.15
CA SER A 18 -4.56 -33.87 -18.42
C SER A 18 -3.34 -34.79 -18.54
N THR A 19 -2.50 -34.57 -19.55
CA THR A 19 -1.22 -35.28 -19.67
C THR A 19 -0.20 -34.76 -18.65
N LYS A 20 0.89 -35.51 -18.42
CA LYS A 20 1.98 -35.06 -17.54
C LYS A 20 2.65 -33.78 -18.05
N ASP A 21 2.73 -33.60 -19.37
CA ASP A 21 3.28 -32.40 -20.01
C ASP A 21 2.37 -31.18 -19.76
N ASP A 22 1.05 -31.34 -19.92
CA ASP A 22 0.08 -30.28 -19.62
C ASP A 22 0.11 -29.85 -18.15
N GLN A 23 0.26 -30.81 -17.24
CA GLN A 23 0.40 -30.57 -15.80
C GLN A 23 1.62 -29.71 -15.50
N LEU A 24 2.78 -30.08 -16.05
CA LEU A 24 4.05 -29.36 -15.86
C LEU A 24 3.96 -27.94 -16.40
N ARG A 25 3.52 -27.76 -17.66
CA ARG A 25 3.35 -26.44 -18.28
C ARG A 25 2.43 -25.53 -17.45
N CYS A 26 1.30 -26.05 -16.98
CA CYS A 26 0.37 -25.28 -16.17
C CYS A 26 0.95 -24.94 -14.79
N ARG A 27 1.71 -25.85 -14.18
CA ARG A 27 2.37 -25.62 -12.90
C ARG A 27 3.45 -24.56 -13.01
N ASP A 28 4.27 -24.63 -14.05
CA ASP A 28 5.35 -23.67 -14.28
C ASP A 28 4.79 -22.28 -14.58
N ALA A 29 3.73 -22.17 -15.38
CA ALA A 29 3.05 -20.89 -15.61
C ALA A 29 2.44 -20.29 -14.33
N ILE A 30 1.96 -21.11 -13.40
CA ILE A 30 1.48 -20.64 -12.08
C ILE A 30 2.66 -20.13 -11.24
N ASN A 31 3.78 -20.88 -11.22
CA ASN A 31 4.95 -20.53 -10.44
C ASN A 31 5.64 -19.27 -10.98
N GLU A 32 5.77 -19.14 -12.30
CA GLU A 32 6.31 -17.96 -12.95
C GLU A 32 5.50 -16.71 -12.59
N GLY A 33 4.17 -16.78 -12.63
CA GLY A 33 3.30 -15.68 -12.20
C GLY A 33 3.50 -15.30 -10.73
N LYS A 34 3.68 -16.30 -9.84
CA LYS A 34 3.99 -16.06 -8.43
C LYS A 34 5.37 -15.43 -8.23
N LEU A 35 6.38 -15.89 -8.96
CA LEU A 35 7.75 -15.37 -8.91
C LEU A 35 7.79 -13.92 -9.40
N LYS A 36 7.13 -13.60 -10.53
CA LYS A 36 7.01 -12.22 -11.03
C LYS A 36 6.34 -11.31 -10.01
N LYS A 37 5.24 -11.77 -9.38
CA LYS A 37 4.56 -11.01 -8.33
C LYS A 37 5.46 -10.79 -7.11
N LYS A 38 6.16 -11.84 -6.66
CA LYS A 38 7.09 -11.76 -5.51
C LYS A 38 8.28 -10.84 -5.82
N GLY A 39 8.80 -10.88 -7.05
CA GLY A 39 9.85 -9.99 -7.52
C GLY A 39 9.41 -8.52 -7.50
N LYS A 40 8.23 -8.21 -8.05
CA LYS A 40 7.67 -6.85 -7.97
C LYS A 40 7.44 -6.41 -6.51
N GLN A 41 6.92 -7.29 -5.68
CA GLN A 41 6.73 -7.00 -4.26
C GLN A 41 8.06 -6.72 -3.54
N ALA A 42 9.09 -7.53 -3.79
CA ALA A 42 10.42 -7.34 -3.21
C ALA A 42 11.08 -6.04 -3.68
N HIS A 43 10.91 -5.68 -4.96
CA HIS A 43 11.36 -4.40 -5.51
C HIS A 43 10.65 -3.22 -4.84
N ASP A 44 9.32 -3.26 -4.77
CA ASP A 44 8.53 -2.21 -4.12
C ASP A 44 8.86 -2.10 -2.62
N GLU A 45 9.17 -3.21 -1.94
CA GLU A 45 9.61 -3.21 -0.54
C GLU A 45 11.01 -2.63 -0.36
N ALA A 46 11.95 -2.95 -1.27
CA ALA A 46 13.29 -2.38 -1.25
C ALA A 46 13.24 -0.84 -1.37
N LEU A 47 12.43 -0.32 -2.30
CA LEU A 47 12.19 1.12 -2.44
C LEU A 47 11.62 1.74 -1.16
N ARG A 48 10.67 1.06 -0.50
CA ARG A 48 10.11 1.55 0.78
C ARG A 48 11.18 1.65 1.86
N SER A 49 12.07 0.66 1.95
CA SER A 49 13.13 0.66 2.97
C SER A 49 14.22 1.71 2.75
N GLU A 50 14.34 2.24 1.53
CA GLU A 50 15.26 3.32 1.17
C GLU A 50 14.71 4.70 1.61
N VAL A 51 13.40 4.87 1.62
CA VAL A 51 12.75 6.09 2.12
C VAL A 51 12.85 6.13 3.65
N ARG A 52 13.87 6.84 4.16
CA ARG A 52 14.06 7.11 5.59
C ARG A 52 13.85 8.60 5.86
N PHE A 53 12.93 8.93 6.76
CA PHE A 53 12.98 10.20 7.45
C PHE A 53 14.00 10.03 8.58
N ASP A 54 15.19 10.59 8.43
CA ASP A 54 16.08 10.74 9.59
C ASP A 54 15.40 11.73 10.55
N THR A 55 14.74 11.19 11.58
CA THR A 55 14.17 11.97 12.69
C THR A 55 15.26 12.60 13.58
N ASN A 56 16.54 12.49 13.22
CA ASN A 56 17.65 12.87 14.09
C ASN A 56 18.96 13.16 13.33
N GLU A 57 18.93 13.99 12.28
CA GLU A 57 20.14 14.72 11.88
C GLU A 57 19.95 16.21 12.15
N ASN A 58 20.66 16.67 13.19
CA ASN A 58 20.97 18.07 13.45
C ASN A 58 21.69 18.65 12.23
N ILE A 59 20.93 19.06 11.22
CA ILE A 59 21.40 20.01 10.22
C ILE A 59 21.47 21.35 10.94
N SER A 60 22.69 21.75 11.33
CA SER A 60 23.00 23.10 11.75
C SER A 60 22.90 24.03 10.53
N ILE A 61 21.67 24.35 10.14
CA ILE A 61 21.34 25.45 9.21
C ILE A 61 20.54 26.46 10.03
N ASP A 62 21.02 27.69 9.95
CA ASP A 62 20.62 28.91 10.66
C ASP A 62 19.20 28.90 11.23
N THR A 63 19.11 29.01 12.56
CA THR A 63 18.05 28.44 13.41
C THR A 63 16.79 29.30 13.55
N ASP A 64 16.67 30.46 12.89
CA ASP A 64 15.65 31.44 13.32
C ASP A 64 14.36 31.50 12.46
N GLU A 65 14.28 30.82 11.30
CA GLU A 65 13.08 30.93 10.42
C GLU A 65 12.36 29.60 10.08
N ILE A 66 12.92 28.43 10.41
CA ILE A 66 12.33 27.12 10.02
C ILE A 66 11.53 26.45 11.16
N GLU A 67 11.63 26.96 12.40
CA GLU A 67 10.91 26.39 13.55
C GLU A 67 9.37 26.56 13.46
N ASN A 68 8.89 27.43 12.55
CA ASN A 68 7.47 27.68 12.33
C ASN A 68 6.84 26.95 11.12
N THR A 69 7.61 26.21 10.31
CA THR A 69 7.08 25.56 9.08
C THR A 69 6.90 24.05 9.18
N PHE A 70 7.64 23.38 10.05
CA PHE A 70 7.48 21.93 10.28
C PHE A 70 6.95 21.69 11.68
N GLY A 71 5.62 21.82 11.80
CA GLY A 71 4.91 21.41 13.00
C GLY A 71 5.29 19.98 13.39
N SER A 72 5.43 19.74 14.69
CA SER A 72 5.75 18.44 15.29
C SER A 72 5.07 17.29 14.52
N LEU A 73 5.90 16.40 13.96
CA LEU A 73 5.47 15.20 13.25
C LEU A 73 4.52 14.42 14.16
N ARG A 74 3.22 14.45 13.84
CA ARG A 74 2.29 13.57 14.53
C ARG A 74 2.57 12.18 14.05
N GLU A 75 2.80 11.30 15.02
CA GLU A 75 2.99 9.88 14.82
C GLU A 75 1.93 9.37 13.82
N PRO A 76 2.31 8.54 12.82
CA PRO A 76 1.36 7.95 11.89
C PRO A 76 0.17 7.42 12.69
N TYR A 77 -1.06 7.65 12.25
CA TYR A 77 -2.23 7.12 12.94
C TYR A 77 -2.17 5.58 12.92
N VAL A 78 -1.54 5.03 13.95
CA VAL A 78 -1.41 3.60 14.19
C VAL A 78 -2.76 3.20 14.76
N ILE A 79 -3.54 2.46 13.96
CA ILE A 79 -4.74 1.78 14.47
C ILE A 79 -4.26 0.84 15.57
N GLY A 80 -4.44 1.27 16.80
CA GLY A 80 -3.96 0.58 17.98
C GLY A 80 -4.85 -0.62 18.28
N PRO A 81 -4.38 -1.56 19.11
CA PRO A 81 -5.23 -2.65 19.59
C PRO A 81 -6.55 -2.16 20.22
N MET A 82 -6.56 -0.94 20.77
CA MET A 82 -7.72 -0.26 21.36
C MET A 82 -8.77 0.21 20.35
N ASP A 83 -8.39 0.54 19.11
CA ASP A 83 -9.33 1.01 18.08
C ASP A 83 -10.30 -0.10 17.63
N ASN A 84 -10.00 -1.36 17.96
CA ASN A 84 -10.91 -2.49 17.79
C ASN A 84 -12.06 -2.53 18.81
N PHE A 85 -11.98 -1.77 19.91
CA PHE A 85 -12.99 -1.76 20.97
C PHE A 85 -13.96 -0.58 20.86
N ALA A 86 -13.61 0.50 20.14
CA ALA A 86 -14.48 1.67 20.00
C ALA A 86 -15.69 1.44 19.07
N SER A 87 -15.76 0.31 18.36
CA SER A 87 -16.94 -0.11 17.60
C SER A 87 -17.82 -1.07 18.41
N THR A 88 -18.12 -0.75 19.67
CA THR A 88 -19.18 -1.45 20.42
C THR A 88 -20.53 -0.80 20.13
N LEU A 89 -21.15 -1.18 19.02
CA LEU A 89 -22.61 -1.25 19.00
C LEU A 89 -22.99 -2.70 19.27
N ASN A 90 -23.31 -2.92 20.55
CA ASN A 90 -23.93 -4.09 21.17
C ASN A 90 -23.00 -5.28 21.57
N PRO A 91 -22.74 -5.46 22.89
CA PRO A 91 -21.94 -6.57 23.43
C PRO A 91 -22.56 -7.97 23.28
N GLU A 92 -23.88 -8.09 23.10
CA GLU A 92 -24.56 -9.39 23.19
C GLU A 92 -24.39 -10.30 21.94
N GLU A 93 -23.97 -9.75 20.79
CA GLU A 93 -23.76 -10.57 19.57
C GLU A 93 -22.31 -11.05 19.40
N SER A 94 -21.34 -10.51 20.15
CA SER A 94 -19.91 -10.78 19.92
C SER A 94 -19.45 -12.18 20.33
N LEU A 95 -20.24 -12.92 21.10
CA LEU A 95 -19.90 -14.28 21.53
C LEU A 95 -20.22 -15.36 20.48
N LYS A 96 -21.00 -15.05 19.43
CA LYS A 96 -21.46 -16.06 18.45
C LYS A 96 -20.93 -15.90 17.02
N SER A 97 -20.12 -14.88 16.72
CA SER A 97 -19.59 -14.67 15.35
C SER A 97 -18.14 -14.20 15.33
N GLY A 98 -17.26 -15.14 15.72
CA GLY A 98 -15.83 -14.92 15.92
C GLY A 98 -15.05 -14.57 14.65
N LYS A 99 -14.11 -13.64 14.81
CA LYS A 99 -12.93 -13.31 13.95
C LYS A 99 -13.18 -12.96 12.47
N GLY A 100 -13.95 -13.74 11.70
CA GLY A 100 -14.16 -13.55 10.26
C GLY A 100 -14.93 -12.26 9.90
N LYS A 101 -15.99 -11.93 10.64
CA LYS A 101 -16.76 -10.69 10.41
C LYS A 101 -15.92 -9.44 10.66
N LYS A 102 -15.10 -9.42 11.72
CA LYS A 102 -14.22 -8.29 12.05
C LYS A 102 -13.13 -8.06 10.99
N VAL A 103 -12.50 -9.13 10.51
CA VAL A 103 -11.51 -9.06 9.41
C VAL A 103 -12.15 -8.55 8.12
N TYR A 104 -13.37 -9.00 7.79
CA TYR A 104 -14.10 -8.54 6.62
C TYR A 104 -14.42 -7.04 6.68
N ILE A 105 -14.91 -6.54 7.82
CA ILE A 105 -15.22 -5.12 8.03
C ILE A 105 -13.95 -4.27 7.89
N ASN A 106 -12.85 -4.66 8.55
CA ASN A 106 -11.57 -3.94 8.43
C ASN A 106 -11.04 -3.93 6.99
N ASN A 107 -11.19 -5.04 6.25
CA ASN A 107 -10.81 -5.10 4.84
C ASN A 107 -11.68 -4.18 3.98
N ALA A 108 -12.98 -4.10 4.25
CA ALA A 108 -13.89 -3.21 3.54
C ALA A 108 -13.51 -1.73 3.76
N ILE A 109 -13.28 -1.32 5.02
CA ILE A 109 -12.85 0.03 5.38
C ILE A 109 -11.51 0.38 4.72
N ARG A 110 -10.54 -0.54 4.77
CA ARG A 110 -9.23 -0.33 4.11
C ARG A 110 -9.40 -0.15 2.60
N LYS A 111 -10.23 -0.98 1.97
CA LYS A 111 -10.49 -0.91 0.53
C LYS A 111 -11.15 0.42 0.14
N GLU A 112 -12.10 0.89 0.94
CA GLU A 112 -12.75 2.19 0.75
C GLU A 112 -11.74 3.33 0.84
N ARG A 113 -10.92 3.37 1.90
CA ARG A 113 -9.85 4.39 2.05
C ARG A 113 -8.89 4.40 0.86
N ILE A 114 -8.45 3.23 0.41
CA ILE A 114 -7.58 3.09 -0.78
C ILE A 114 -8.29 3.61 -2.03
N SER A 115 -9.59 3.32 -2.19
CA SER A 115 -10.38 3.78 -3.33
C SER A 115 -10.49 5.31 -3.34
N THR A 116 -10.71 5.92 -2.18
CA THR A 116 -10.77 7.37 -2.02
C THR A 116 -9.45 8.02 -2.41
N VAL A 117 -8.32 7.54 -1.86
CA VAL A 117 -6.98 8.05 -2.21
C VAL A 117 -6.72 7.95 -3.71
N LYS A 118 -7.03 6.80 -4.33
CA LYS A 118 -6.87 6.61 -5.77
C LYS A 118 -7.73 7.56 -6.60
N SER A 119 -8.95 7.86 -6.15
CA SER A 119 -9.85 8.82 -6.81
C SER A 119 -9.25 10.23 -6.82
N PHE A 120 -8.72 10.70 -5.69
CA PHE A 120 -8.05 12.01 -5.60
C PHE A 120 -6.82 12.10 -6.49
N ILE A 121 -5.94 11.08 -6.45
CA ILE A 121 -4.75 11.02 -7.31
C ILE A 121 -5.17 11.02 -8.78
N GLY A 122 -6.16 10.20 -9.15
CA GLY A 122 -6.65 10.11 -10.52
C GLY A 122 -7.25 11.42 -11.04
N ARG A 123 -8.00 12.13 -10.19
CA ARG A 123 -8.56 13.43 -10.51
C ARG A 123 -7.47 14.49 -10.73
N TRP A 124 -6.56 14.64 -9.78
CA TRP A 124 -5.43 15.57 -9.89
C TRP A 124 -4.60 15.30 -11.16
N ALA A 125 -4.30 14.03 -11.43
CA ALA A 125 -3.53 13.67 -12.60
C ALA A 125 -4.26 13.93 -13.92
N TYR A 126 -5.58 13.75 -13.97
CA TYR A 126 -6.39 14.11 -15.12
C TYR A 126 -6.36 15.64 -15.35
N GLU A 127 -6.54 16.43 -14.29
CA GLU A 127 -6.48 17.90 -14.33
C GLU A 127 -5.10 18.40 -14.80
N CYS A 128 -4.02 17.74 -14.38
CA CYS A 128 -2.65 18.08 -14.76
C CYS A 128 -2.15 17.38 -16.06
N ALA A 129 -3.02 16.65 -16.77
CA ALA A 129 -2.66 15.88 -17.96
C ALA A 129 -1.44 14.95 -17.78
N ILE A 130 -1.32 14.34 -16.60
CA ILE A 130 -0.21 13.44 -16.27
C ILE A 130 -0.37 12.12 -17.05
N PRO A 131 0.63 11.71 -17.83
CA PRO A 131 0.55 10.48 -18.60
C PRO A 131 0.65 9.25 -17.68
N PHE A 132 -0.08 8.17 -18.01
CA PHE A 132 -0.16 6.98 -17.16
C PHE A 132 1.19 6.34 -16.81
N HIS A 133 2.18 6.43 -17.71
CA HIS A 133 3.52 5.90 -17.47
C HIS A 133 4.25 6.59 -16.31
N ALA A 134 3.84 7.81 -15.90
CA ALA A 134 4.42 8.51 -14.77
C ALA A 134 4.15 7.78 -13.44
N PHE A 135 2.99 7.12 -13.31
CA PHE A 135 2.64 6.34 -12.11
C PHE A 135 3.41 5.03 -11.98
N GLU A 136 4.02 4.57 -13.06
CA GLU A 136 4.86 3.36 -13.05
C GLU A 136 6.28 3.65 -12.58
N LYS A 137 6.69 4.93 -12.53
CA LYS A 137 8.01 5.33 -12.05
C LYS A 137 8.14 5.09 -10.56
N ASP A 138 9.34 4.65 -10.17
CA ASP A 138 9.66 4.42 -8.76
C ASP A 138 9.62 5.73 -7.94
N SER A 139 9.93 6.87 -8.56
CA SER A 139 9.79 8.20 -7.93
C SER A 139 8.36 8.49 -7.46
N PHE A 140 7.33 8.07 -8.21
CA PHE A 140 5.94 8.21 -7.79
C PHE A 140 5.64 7.33 -6.56
N LYS A 141 6.16 6.10 -6.53
CA LYS A 141 5.99 5.19 -5.38
C LYS A 141 6.67 5.77 -4.14
N MET A 142 7.89 6.29 -4.29
CA MET A 142 8.63 6.94 -3.19
C MET A 142 7.88 8.16 -2.68
N MET A 143 7.38 9.03 -3.57
CA MET A 143 6.60 10.21 -3.17
C MET A 143 5.35 9.83 -2.35
N VAL A 144 4.59 8.81 -2.78
CA VAL A 144 3.41 8.34 -2.03
C VAL A 144 3.81 7.74 -0.68
N GLU A 145 4.93 7.04 -0.61
CA GLU A 145 5.45 6.48 0.64
C GLU A 145 5.87 7.59 1.62
N VAL A 146 6.61 8.60 1.15
CA VAL A 146 7.02 9.79 1.93
C VAL A 146 5.80 10.51 2.49
N ILE A 147 4.80 10.82 1.65
CA ILE A 147 3.56 11.48 2.09
C ILE A 147 2.82 10.60 3.13
N GLY A 148 2.80 9.28 2.91
CA GLY A 148 2.15 8.34 3.81
C GLY A 148 2.83 8.21 5.17
N GLN A 149 4.16 8.26 5.20
CA GLN A 149 4.97 8.22 6.43
C GLN A 149 4.88 9.53 7.23
N TYR A 150 4.84 10.69 6.55
CA TYR A 150 4.62 11.98 7.22
C TYR A 150 3.24 12.04 7.90
N GLY A 151 2.19 11.58 7.20
CA GLY A 151 0.83 11.59 7.72
C GLY A 151 0.06 12.88 7.41
N THR A 152 -0.89 13.25 8.27
CA THR A 152 -1.78 14.38 8.03
C THR A 152 -1.11 15.71 8.35
N GLY A 153 -1.50 16.77 7.63
CA GLY A 153 -0.99 18.13 7.89
C GLY A 153 0.31 18.47 7.16
N LEU A 154 0.71 17.70 6.15
CA LEU A 154 1.81 18.08 5.25
C LEU A 154 1.42 19.38 4.52
N PRO A 155 2.16 20.50 4.70
CA PRO A 155 1.91 21.70 3.92
C PRO A 155 2.15 21.42 2.43
N THR A 156 1.33 22.03 1.57
CA THR A 156 1.55 21.92 0.11
C THR A 156 2.82 22.68 -0.25
N PRO A 157 3.78 22.07 -0.96
CA PRO A 157 5.00 22.76 -1.33
C PRO A 157 4.70 23.91 -2.29
N THR A 158 5.36 25.03 -2.07
CA THR A 158 5.30 26.21 -2.93
C THR A 158 6.12 25.99 -4.20
N ARG A 159 5.83 26.79 -5.23
CA ARG A 159 6.59 26.76 -6.49
C ARG A 159 8.10 27.00 -6.32
N TYR A 160 8.50 27.75 -5.29
CA TYR A 160 9.89 28.14 -5.05
C TYR A 160 10.66 27.02 -4.34
N GLU A 161 10.02 26.32 -3.41
CA GLU A 161 10.60 25.14 -2.77
C GLU A 161 10.86 24.04 -3.81
N LEU A 162 9.90 23.84 -4.73
CA LEU A 162 10.05 22.84 -5.80
C LEU A 162 11.17 23.19 -6.79
N SER A 163 11.46 24.47 -7.05
CA SER A 163 12.54 24.85 -7.98
C SER A 163 13.94 24.66 -7.40
N ASN A 164 14.08 24.69 -6.07
CA ASN A 164 15.38 24.59 -5.40
C ASN A 164 15.77 23.15 -5.06
N THR A 165 14.85 22.19 -5.22
CA THR A 165 15.02 20.80 -4.77
C THR A 165 15.46 19.85 -5.90
N ILE A 166 15.56 20.33 -7.16
CA ILE A 166 15.83 19.50 -8.36
C ILE A 166 17.16 19.92 -8.99
#